data_AF-A0A3D5PAZ5-F1
#
_entry.id   AF-A0A3D5PAZ5-F1
#
_cell.length_a   1.000
_cell.length_b   1.000
_cell.length_c   1.000
_cell.angle_alpha   90.00
_cell.angle_beta   90.00
_cell.angle_gamma   90.00
#
_symmetry.space_group_name_H-M   'P 1'
#
loop_
_entity.id
_entity.type
_entity.pdbx_description
1 polymer ?
#
loop_
_entity_poly.entity_id
_entity_poly.type
_entity_poly.pdbx_seq_one_letter_code
_entity_poly.pdbx_strand_id
1 'polypeptide(L)'
;MKTELKDKERETDTLYKKVGQLTLRLTGSKKNLKNCLDLIGRVNILRAQRNSKELPLSTAANLLDVNRTSAYYTPADPSEQEMTAKDLIDRLHTDNPAWGSRQLSKQLKKQGLPIGRLKTRRYMQEMEISVIYPKPNLSKPAKGNKVYPYLLRNA
;
A
#
# COMPACT_ATOMS: atom_id res chain seq x y z
N MET A 1 -20.80 -38.34 -43.36
CA MET A 1 -21.30 -38.59 -41.99
C MET A 1 -20.24 -39.09 -41.01
N LYS A 2 -19.69 -40.32 -41.10
CA LYS A 2 -18.71 -40.80 -40.09
C LYS A 2 -17.34 -40.08 -40.10
N THR A 3 -16.91 -39.60 -41.26
CA THR A 3 -15.66 -38.83 -41.45
C THR A 3 -15.79 -37.42 -40.87
N GLU A 4 -16.88 -36.73 -41.17
CA GLU A 4 -17.19 -35.38 -40.65
C GLU A 4 -17.32 -35.37 -39.11
N LEU A 5 -17.89 -36.42 -38.52
CA LEU A 5 -17.95 -36.58 -37.06
C LEU A 5 -16.55 -36.69 -36.45
N LYS A 6 -15.66 -37.50 -37.04
CA LYS A 6 -14.28 -37.65 -36.59
C LYS A 6 -13.46 -36.37 -36.73
N ASP A 7 -13.68 -35.60 -37.79
CA ASP A 7 -12.97 -34.34 -37.98
C ASP A 7 -13.44 -33.27 -36.98
N LYS A 8 -14.73 -33.25 -36.64
CA LYS A 8 -15.24 -32.43 -35.52
C LYS A 8 -14.66 -32.83 -34.16
N GLU A 9 -14.55 -34.13 -33.88
CA GLU A 9 -13.92 -34.63 -32.65
C GLU A 9 -12.45 -34.16 -32.54
N ARG A 10 -11.69 -34.29 -33.64
CA ARG A 10 -10.30 -33.78 -33.72
C ARG A 10 -10.24 -32.28 -33.49
N GLU A 11 -11.15 -31.52 -34.09
CA GLU A 11 -11.21 -30.06 -33.93
C GLU A 11 -11.51 -29.69 -32.46
N THR A 12 -12.45 -30.37 -31.80
CA THR A 12 -12.74 -30.18 -30.38
C THR A 12 -11.53 -30.49 -29.49
N ASP A 13 -10.82 -31.58 -29.74
CA ASP A 13 -9.61 -31.95 -29.00
C ASP A 13 -8.50 -30.89 -29.13
N THR A 14 -8.32 -30.32 -30.34
CA THR A 14 -7.34 -29.25 -30.55
C THR A 14 -7.72 -27.97 -29.81
N LEU A 15 -9.01 -27.63 -29.77
CA LEU A 15 -9.53 -26.48 -29.03
C LEU A 15 -9.34 -26.68 -27.51
N TYR A 16 -9.70 -27.85 -26.97
CA TYR A 16 -9.49 -28.16 -25.54
C TYR A 16 -8.01 -28.09 -25.14
N LYS A 17 -7.10 -28.61 -25.98
CA LYS A 17 -5.65 -28.48 -25.76
C LYS A 17 -5.20 -27.02 -25.72
N LYS A 18 -5.68 -26.19 -26.66
CA LYS A 18 -5.41 -24.73 -26.66
C LYS A 18 -5.94 -24.06 -25.39
N VAL A 19 -7.17 -24.36 -24.97
CA VAL A 19 -7.77 -23.82 -23.75
C VAL A 19 -6.95 -24.19 -22.51
N GLY A 20 -6.48 -25.44 -22.41
CA GLY A 20 -5.60 -25.92 -21.33
C GLY A 20 -4.25 -25.20 -21.30
N GLN A 21 -3.59 -25.06 -22.46
CA GLN A 21 -2.32 -24.33 -22.56
C GLN A 21 -2.48 -22.85 -22.16
N LEU A 22 -3.57 -22.21 -22.60
CA LEU A 22 -3.86 -20.82 -22.28
C LEU A 22 -4.14 -20.64 -20.79
N THR A 23 -4.94 -21.50 -20.17
CA THR A 23 -5.23 -21.43 -18.72
C THR A 23 -3.97 -21.61 -17.87
N LEU A 24 -3.08 -22.53 -18.23
CA LEU A 24 -1.81 -22.71 -17.54
C LEU A 24 -0.91 -21.46 -17.63
N ARG A 25 -0.78 -20.86 -18.82
CA ARG A 25 0.02 -19.62 -19.00
C ARG A 25 -0.56 -18.45 -18.21
N LEU A 26 -1.88 -18.27 -18.25
CA LEU A 26 -2.60 -17.20 -17.56
C LEU A 26 -2.47 -17.32 -16.03
N THR A 27 -2.66 -18.53 -15.50
CA THR A 27 -2.57 -18.78 -14.04
C THR A 27 -1.13 -18.62 -13.52
N GLY A 28 -0.13 -19.11 -14.27
CA GLY A 28 1.28 -18.89 -13.93
C GLY A 28 1.66 -17.41 -13.92
N SER A 29 1.25 -16.66 -14.94
CA SER A 29 1.55 -15.23 -15.05
C SER A 29 0.94 -14.43 -13.89
N LYS A 30 -0.34 -14.69 -13.53
CA LYS A 30 -1.02 -14.02 -12.42
C LYS A 30 -0.38 -14.29 -11.05
N LYS A 31 0.04 -15.53 -10.80
CA LYS A 31 0.65 -15.91 -9.51
C LYS A 31 2.02 -15.29 -9.33
N ASN A 32 2.82 -15.21 -10.39
CA ASN A 32 4.18 -14.69 -10.29
C ASN A 32 4.23 -13.17 -10.28
N LEU A 33 3.30 -12.48 -10.95
CA LEU A 33 3.27 -11.02 -11.02
C LEU A 33 3.23 -10.32 -9.66
N LYS A 34 2.49 -10.88 -8.69
CA LYS A 34 2.43 -10.33 -7.32
C LYS A 34 3.75 -10.45 -6.56
N ASN A 35 4.54 -11.48 -6.88
CA ASN A 35 5.82 -11.73 -6.23
C ASN A 35 6.94 -10.90 -6.87
N CYS A 36 6.81 -10.57 -8.16
CA CYS A 36 7.82 -9.85 -8.92
C CYS A 36 7.67 -8.32 -8.86
N LEU A 37 6.45 -7.81 -8.66
CA LEU A 37 6.17 -6.37 -8.81
C LEU A 37 5.20 -5.84 -7.76
N ASP A 38 5.55 -4.70 -7.16
CA ASP A 38 4.68 -3.97 -6.24
C ASP A 38 3.40 -3.46 -6.93
N LEU A 39 2.36 -3.15 -6.16
CA LEU A 39 1.11 -2.56 -6.64
C LEU A 39 1.36 -1.30 -7.50
N ILE A 40 2.28 -0.42 -7.09
CA ILE A 40 2.60 0.80 -7.84
C ILE A 40 3.15 0.43 -9.22
N GLY A 41 4.05 -0.54 -9.28
CA GLY A 41 4.61 -1.04 -10.54
C GLY A 41 3.54 -1.61 -11.47
N ARG A 42 2.60 -2.40 -10.92
CA ARG A 42 1.52 -3.00 -11.71
C ARG A 42 0.55 -1.95 -12.26
N VAL A 43 0.23 -0.92 -11.47
CA VAL A 43 -0.58 0.22 -11.93
C VAL A 43 0.15 1.00 -13.04
N ASN A 44 1.47 1.17 -12.94
CA ASN A 44 2.25 1.88 -13.96
C ASN A 44 2.27 1.15 -15.31
N ILE A 45 2.38 -0.19 -15.31
CA ILE A 45 2.25 -1.00 -16.54
C ILE A 45 0.88 -0.78 -17.18
N LEU A 46 -0.18 -0.85 -16.37
CA LEU A 46 -1.55 -0.66 -16.82
C LEU A 46 -1.79 0.76 -17.39
N ARG A 47 -1.18 1.79 -16.80
CA ARG A 47 -1.19 3.17 -17.31
C ARG A 47 -0.47 3.29 -18.66
N ALA A 48 0.71 2.68 -18.80
CA ALA A 48 1.45 2.69 -20.06
C ALA A 48 0.67 2.00 -21.19
N GLN A 49 -0.03 0.90 -20.86
CA GLN A 49 -0.85 0.13 -21.78
C GLN A 49 -2.13 0.85 -22.23
N ARG A 50 -2.60 1.87 -21.49
CA ARG A 50 -3.80 2.64 -21.85
C ARG A 50 -3.76 3.17 -23.28
N ASN A 51 -2.57 3.49 -23.79
CA ASN A 51 -2.38 4.06 -25.13
C ASN A 51 -2.18 3.01 -26.23
N SER A 52 -1.97 1.73 -25.88
CA SER A 52 -1.79 0.65 -26.87
C SER A 52 -3.13 -0.03 -27.21
N LYS A 53 -3.30 -0.45 -28.47
CA LYS A 53 -4.52 -1.11 -28.97
C LYS A 53 -4.47 -2.64 -28.91
N GLU A 54 -3.39 -3.23 -28.43
CA GLU A 54 -3.16 -4.69 -28.52
C GLU A 54 -4.10 -5.50 -27.62
N LEU A 55 -4.46 -4.96 -26.45
CA LEU A 55 -5.33 -5.62 -25.49
C LEU A 55 -6.29 -4.62 -24.85
N PRO A 56 -7.56 -5.00 -24.63
CA PRO A 56 -8.50 -4.14 -23.93
C PRO A 56 -8.06 -3.93 -22.47
N LEU A 57 -8.24 -2.71 -21.97
CA LEU A 57 -7.79 -2.29 -20.64
C LEU A 57 -8.38 -3.16 -19.50
N SER A 58 -9.59 -3.69 -19.68
CA SER A 58 -10.21 -4.63 -18.73
C SER A 58 -9.43 -5.94 -18.62
N THR A 59 -9.00 -6.51 -19.74
CA THR A 59 -8.20 -7.74 -19.76
C THR A 59 -6.82 -7.49 -19.15
N ALA A 60 -6.18 -6.35 -19.47
CA ALA A 60 -4.92 -5.95 -18.85
C ALA A 60 -5.02 -5.81 -17.33
N ALA A 61 -6.07 -5.15 -16.84
CA ALA A 61 -6.36 -5.02 -15.41
C ALA A 61 -6.54 -6.38 -14.72
N ASN A 62 -7.28 -7.27 -15.36
CA ASN A 62 -7.53 -8.62 -14.86
C ASN A 62 -6.27 -9.50 -14.87
N LEU A 63 -5.34 -9.27 -15.80
CA LEU A 63 -4.05 -9.96 -15.86
C LEU A 63 -3.11 -9.49 -14.76
N LEU A 64 -3.07 -8.17 -14.51
CA LEU A 64 -2.22 -7.55 -13.50
C LEU A 64 -2.77 -7.65 -12.07
N ASP A 65 -4.02 -8.09 -11.91
CA ASP A 65 -4.74 -8.11 -10.64
C ASP A 65 -4.78 -6.73 -9.97
N VAL A 66 -5.19 -5.73 -10.75
CA VAL A 66 -5.35 -4.33 -10.34
C VAL A 66 -6.72 -3.84 -10.80
N ASN A 67 -7.35 -2.94 -10.03
CA ASN A 67 -8.60 -2.32 -10.47
C ASN A 67 -8.37 -1.47 -11.73
N ARG A 68 -9.17 -1.69 -12.78
CA ARG A 68 -9.19 -0.92 -14.03
C ARG A 68 -9.20 0.60 -13.79
N THR A 69 -9.92 1.08 -12.77
CA THR A 69 -10.06 2.53 -12.51
C THR A 69 -8.73 3.20 -12.21
N SER A 70 -7.75 2.46 -11.69
CA SER A 70 -6.39 2.96 -11.42
C SER A 70 -5.66 3.45 -12.68
N ALA A 71 -6.05 2.98 -13.88
CA ALA A 71 -5.55 3.47 -15.16
C ALA A 71 -5.80 4.97 -15.37
N TYR A 72 -6.92 5.45 -14.85
CA TYR A 72 -7.40 6.81 -15.07
C TYR A 72 -6.95 7.76 -13.96
N TYR A 73 -6.57 7.22 -12.80
CA TYR A 73 -6.04 8.03 -11.71
C TYR A 73 -4.59 8.42 -11.98
N THR A 74 -4.34 9.72 -12.09
CA THR A 74 -3.01 10.31 -12.08
C THR A 74 -2.73 10.85 -10.67
N PRO A 75 -1.66 10.39 -9.99
CA PRO A 75 -1.29 10.95 -8.71
C PRO A 75 -0.96 12.43 -8.89
N ALA A 76 -1.43 13.27 -7.97
CA ALA A 76 -1.05 14.68 -7.96
C ALA A 76 0.36 14.83 -7.37
N ASP A 77 1.14 15.71 -7.97
CA ASP A 77 2.44 16.10 -7.44
C ASP A 77 2.28 16.81 -6.09
N PRO A 78 3.27 16.72 -5.19
CA PRO A 78 3.23 17.40 -3.91
C PRO A 78 3.14 18.92 -4.11
N SER A 79 2.23 19.56 -3.37
CA SER A 79 2.10 21.01 -3.36
C SER A 79 3.34 21.67 -2.73
N GLU A 80 3.68 22.89 -3.15
CA GLU A 80 4.69 23.73 -2.48
C GLU A 80 4.38 23.92 -0.99
N GLN A 81 3.10 24.07 -0.63
CA GLN A 81 2.66 24.15 0.78
C GLN A 81 2.95 22.86 1.55
N GLU A 82 2.92 21.71 0.88
CA GLU A 82 3.25 20.43 1.49
C GLU A 82 4.77 20.30 1.71
N MET A 83 5.58 20.68 0.72
CA MET A 83 7.03 20.66 0.82
C MET A 83 7.53 21.57 1.95
N THR A 84 7.07 22.83 1.96
CA THR A 84 7.41 23.79 3.03
C THR A 84 6.97 23.30 4.41
N ALA A 85 5.84 22.61 4.51
CA ALA A 85 5.39 22.02 5.77
C ALA A 85 6.25 20.84 6.22
N LYS A 86 6.65 19.97 5.29
CA LYS A 86 7.53 18.82 5.56
C LYS A 86 8.91 19.30 6.04
N ASP A 87 9.48 20.31 5.38
CA ASP A 87 10.75 20.92 5.79
C ASP A 87 10.66 21.55 7.19
N LEU A 88 9.55 22.22 7.51
CA LEU A 88 9.35 22.78 8.84
C LEU A 88 9.15 21.69 9.90
N ILE A 89 8.41 20.63 9.57
CA ILE A 89 8.20 19.48 10.47
C ILE A 89 9.54 18.83 10.81
N ASP A 90 10.42 18.64 9.81
CA ASP A 90 11.75 18.06 10.00
C ASP A 90 12.54 18.88 11.02
N ARG A 91 12.72 20.18 10.77
CA ARG A 91 13.45 21.10 11.67
C ARG A 91 12.86 21.12 13.09
N LEU A 92 11.53 21.27 13.21
CA LEU A 92 10.87 21.31 14.51
C LEU A 92 11.02 19.99 15.28
N HIS A 93 11.05 18.86 14.59
CA HIS A 93 11.24 17.55 15.19
C HIS A 93 12.69 17.33 15.64
N THR A 94 13.67 17.76 14.83
CA THR A 94 15.10 17.73 15.20
C THR A 94 15.34 18.51 16.50
N ASP A 95 14.77 19.70 16.62
CA ASP A 95 14.91 20.53 17.83
C ASP A 95 14.11 19.95 19.02
N ASN A 96 12.94 19.37 18.76
CA ASN A 96 12.00 18.94 19.79
C ASN A 96 11.40 17.55 19.49
N PRO A 97 12.16 16.47 19.71
CA PRO A 97 11.74 15.11 19.31
C PRO A 97 10.53 14.58 20.10
N ALA A 98 10.24 15.17 21.26
CA ALA A 98 9.06 14.88 22.07
C ALA A 98 7.75 15.48 21.51
N TRP A 99 7.82 16.35 20.49
CA TRP A 99 6.63 16.96 19.89
C TRP A 99 5.96 16.03 18.89
N GLY A 100 4.71 15.67 19.18
CA GLY A 100 3.86 14.96 18.24
C GLY A 100 3.02 15.85 17.34
N SER A 101 2.24 15.22 16.46
CA SER A 101 1.34 15.88 15.50
C SER A 101 0.46 17.00 16.07
N ARG A 102 0.06 16.92 17.35
CA ARG A 102 -0.71 17.96 18.03
C ARG A 102 0.09 19.23 18.24
N GLN A 103 1.32 19.11 18.73
CA GLN A 103 2.18 20.24 19.02
C GLN A 103 2.76 20.81 17.73
N LEU A 104 3.21 19.95 16.82
CA LEU A 104 3.68 20.36 15.49
C LEU A 104 2.61 21.12 14.71
N SER A 105 1.35 20.67 14.71
CA SER A 105 0.25 21.41 14.06
C SER A 105 0.04 22.80 14.66
N LYS A 106 0.22 22.98 15.97
CA LYS A 106 0.16 24.32 16.59
C LYS A 106 1.31 25.20 16.13
N GLN A 107 2.53 24.66 16.04
CA GLN A 107 3.69 25.41 15.57
C GLN A 107 3.59 25.78 14.09
N LEU A 108 3.15 24.84 13.23
CA LEU A 108 2.87 25.11 11.82
C LEU A 108 1.88 26.27 11.66
N LYS A 109 0.78 26.27 12.44
CA LYS A 109 -0.20 27.35 12.43
C LYS A 109 0.37 28.69 12.91
N LYS A 110 1.24 28.68 13.92
CA LYS A 110 1.95 29.89 14.38
C LYS A 110 2.87 30.47 13.30
N GLN A 111 3.44 29.61 12.45
CA GLN A 111 4.28 30.00 11.31
C GLN A 111 3.47 30.34 10.05
N GLY A 112 2.14 30.49 10.14
CA GLY A 112 1.28 30.88 9.03
C GLY A 112 0.83 29.75 8.11
N LEU A 113 1.18 28.49 8.40
CA LEU A 113 0.72 27.33 7.63
C LEU A 113 -0.58 26.76 8.25
N PRO A 114 -1.75 26.84 7.59
CA PRO A 114 -3.04 26.41 8.14
C PRO A 114 -3.21 24.88 8.11
N ILE A 115 -2.23 24.14 8.64
CA ILE A 115 -2.18 22.68 8.58
C ILE A 115 -2.70 22.10 9.89
N GLY A 116 -3.78 21.31 9.76
CA GLY A 116 -4.39 20.62 10.88
C GLY A 116 -3.60 19.41 11.37
N ARG A 117 -3.98 18.89 12.55
CA ARG A 117 -3.38 17.72 13.18
C ARG A 117 -3.34 16.49 12.26
N LEU A 118 -4.42 16.21 11.52
CA LEU A 118 -4.51 15.02 10.67
C LEU A 118 -3.53 15.08 9.49
N LYS A 119 -3.44 16.24 8.82
CA LYS A 119 -2.44 16.46 7.77
C LYS A 119 -1.01 16.38 8.32
N THR A 120 -0.77 17.00 9.48
CA THR A 120 0.54 16.92 10.16
C THR A 120 0.91 15.47 10.48
N ARG A 121 -0.03 14.66 10.98
CA ARG A 121 0.18 13.23 11.25
C ARG A 121 0.50 12.47 9.96
N ARG A 122 -0.19 12.76 8.87
CA ARG A 122 0.07 12.15 7.55
C ARG A 122 1.50 12.44 7.11
N TYR A 123 1.93 13.70 7.17
CA TYR A 123 3.29 14.09 6.82
C TYR A 123 4.35 13.41 7.70
N MET A 124 4.12 13.34 9.01
CA MET A 124 5.01 12.58 9.90
C MET A 124 5.10 11.11 9.49
N GLN A 125 4.00 10.47 9.08
CA GLN A 125 4.01 9.07 8.64
C GLN A 125 4.73 8.88 7.31
N GLU A 126 4.50 9.78 6.33
CA GLU A 126 5.19 9.76 5.03
C GLU A 126 6.70 9.99 5.18
N MET A 127 7.12 10.77 6.17
CA MET A 127 8.53 11.04 6.50
C MET A 127 9.13 10.05 7.52
N GLU A 128 8.36 9.06 7.97
CA GLU A 128 8.77 8.10 9.00
C GLU A 128 9.20 8.72 10.35
N ILE A 129 8.72 9.94 10.63
CA ILE A 129 8.97 10.66 11.87
C ILE A 129 8.02 10.16 12.96
N SER A 130 8.58 9.70 14.07
CA SER A 130 7.84 9.28 15.26
C SER A 130 8.27 10.07 16.49
N VAL A 131 7.36 10.23 17.45
CA VAL A 131 7.65 11.00 18.66
C VAL A 131 8.55 10.17 19.58
N ILE A 132 9.65 10.77 20.01
CA ILE A 132 10.59 10.15 20.95
C ILE A 132 10.33 10.75 22.32
N TYR A 133 9.74 9.94 23.20
CA TYR A 133 9.50 10.31 24.60
C TYR A 133 9.78 9.12 25.52
N PRO A 134 10.12 9.36 26.80
CA PRO A 134 10.27 8.29 27.78
C PRO A 134 8.98 7.48 27.89
N LYS A 135 9.05 6.20 27.52
CA LYS A 135 7.93 5.26 27.68
C LYS A 135 7.75 4.93 29.17
N PRO A 136 6.53 4.61 29.63
CA PRO A 136 6.32 4.18 31.00
C PRO A 136 7.18 2.95 31.30
N ASN A 137 7.80 2.92 32.49
CA ASN A 137 8.57 1.77 32.93
C ASN A 137 7.61 0.66 33.37
N LEU A 138 7.31 -0.27 32.45
CA LEU A 138 6.38 -1.38 32.66
C LEU A 138 6.85 -2.38 33.74
N SER A 139 8.15 -2.43 34.04
CA SER A 139 8.70 -3.28 35.09
C SER A 139 8.44 -2.73 36.49
N LYS A 140 8.19 -1.42 36.62
CA LYS A 140 7.86 -0.79 37.90
C LYS A 140 6.35 -0.62 38.02
N PRO A 141 5.75 -0.99 39.17
CA PRO A 141 4.33 -0.73 39.39
C PRO A 141 4.07 0.78 39.38
N ALA A 142 2.95 1.18 38.76
CA ALA A 142 2.47 2.56 38.83
C ALA A 142 2.18 2.94 40.28
N LYS A 143 2.29 4.24 40.59
CA LYS A 143 1.97 4.77 41.92
C LYS A 143 0.52 4.41 42.28
N GLY A 144 0.33 3.62 43.35
CA GLY A 144 -0.98 3.13 43.79
C GLY A 144 -1.26 1.65 43.48
N ASN A 145 -0.45 0.99 42.65
CA ASN A 145 -0.59 -0.45 42.40
C ASN A 145 0.16 -1.25 43.47
N LYS A 146 -0.60 -1.89 44.37
CA LYS A 146 -0.05 -2.80 45.38
C LYS A 146 0.45 -4.07 44.70
N VAL A 147 1.67 -4.49 45.04
CA VAL A 147 2.21 -5.79 44.60
C VAL A 147 1.58 -6.87 45.47
N TYR A 148 0.87 -7.82 44.85
CA TYR A 148 0.28 -8.96 45.54
C TYR A 148 1.27 -10.12 45.54
N PRO A 149 1.58 -10.73 46.70
CA PRO A 149 2.47 -11.87 46.77
C PRO A 149 1.84 -13.08 46.07
N TYR A 150 2.66 -13.88 45.37
CA TYR A 150 2.21 -15.11 44.73
C TYR A 150 2.04 -16.21 45.79
N LEU A 151 0.80 -16.52 46.15
CA LEU A 151 0.48 -17.39 47.29
C LEU A 151 0.74 -18.89 47.05
N LEU A 152 0.94 -19.31 45.79
CA LEU A 152 1.17 -20.72 45.42
C LEU A 152 2.66 -21.08 45.32
N ARG A 153 3.58 -20.19 45.72
CA ARG A 153 5.03 -20.39 45.49
C ARG A 153 5.65 -21.49 46.37
N ASN A 154 5.00 -21.84 47.48
CA ASN A 154 5.49 -22.79 48.49
C ASN A 154 4.40 -23.80 48.90
N ALA A 155 3.47 -24.11 48.00
CA ALA A 155 2.42 -25.12 48.22
C ALA A 155 2.90 -26.52 47.82
#